data_AF-A0A3A8WVD4-F1
#
_entry.id   AF-A0A3A8WVD4-F1
#
_cell.length_a   1.000
_cell.length_b   1.000
_cell.length_c   1.000
_cell.angle_alpha   90.00
_cell.angle_beta   90.00
_cell.angle_gamma   90.00
#
_symmetry.space_group_name_H-M   'P 1'
#
loop_
_entity.id
_entity.type
_entity.pdbx_description
1 polymer ?
#
loop_
_entity_poly.entity_id
_entity_poly.type
_entity_poly.pdbx_seq_one_letter_code
_entity_poly.pdbx_strand_id
1 'polypeptide(L)'
;MAYKIVIADVTELSEEIIDVSFSSKIPEDSFARSSDIEAELVIRGKVSFDADKLFMRDAAKSMAVWALVKPESADAYKKVTVEYQHATAPRKYEFSHAFVVSYQEQFTKTDGEFVLVLKQKKDRIDGVVIE
;
A
#
# COMPACT_ATOMS: atom_id res chain seq x y z
N MET A 1 7.88 15.73 -6.84
CA MET A 1 6.83 14.72 -7.15
C MET A 1 6.24 14.34 -5.82
N ALA A 2 4.93 14.45 -5.65
CA ALA A 2 4.29 14.20 -4.37
C ALA A 2 3.41 12.95 -4.47
N TYR A 3 3.53 12.06 -3.50
CA TYR A 3 2.59 10.96 -3.30
C TYR A 3 1.66 11.37 -2.17
N LYS A 4 0.38 11.03 -2.30
CA LYS A 4 -0.57 11.06 -1.19
C LYS A 4 -1.19 9.68 -1.07
N ILE A 5 -0.94 9.00 0.03
CA ILE A 5 -1.41 7.65 0.30
C ILE A 5 -2.33 7.71 1.51
N VAL A 6 -3.56 7.24 1.38
CA VAL A 6 -4.53 7.16 2.47
C VAL A 6 -4.90 5.71 2.68
N ILE A 7 -4.61 5.18 3.86
CA ILE A 7 -5.04 3.85 4.30
C ILE A 7 -6.12 4.09 5.36
N ALA A 8 -7.37 3.77 5.01
CA ALA A 8 -8.52 4.01 5.88
C ALA A 8 -8.32 3.37 7.27
N ASP A 9 -8.58 4.15 8.31
CA ASP A 9 -8.43 3.79 9.73
C ASP A 9 -7.03 3.37 10.17
N VAL A 10 -6.00 3.58 9.34
CA VAL A 10 -4.60 3.24 9.66
C VAL A 10 -3.72 4.48 9.65
N THR A 11 -3.54 5.12 8.47
CA THR A 11 -2.63 6.27 8.33
C THR A 11 -2.80 7.02 7.00
N GLU A 12 -2.29 8.25 6.93
CA GLU A 12 -2.19 9.08 5.72
C GLU A 12 -0.72 9.49 5.49
N LEU A 13 -0.09 8.98 4.44
CA LEU A 13 1.31 9.26 4.11
C LEU A 13 1.40 10.27 2.96
N SER A 14 2.04 11.41 3.17
CA SER A 14 2.31 12.39 2.11
C SER A 14 3.80 12.71 1.91
N GLU A 15 4.64 12.27 2.83
CA GLU A 15 6.07 12.56 2.87
C GLU A 15 6.88 11.27 3.01
N GLU A 16 8.18 11.33 2.73
CA GLU A 16 9.13 10.22 2.90
C GLU A 16 8.79 8.94 2.11
N ILE A 17 7.97 9.03 1.06
CA ILE A 17 7.71 7.93 0.13
C ILE A 17 8.84 7.85 -0.90
N ILE A 18 9.45 6.68 -1.00
CA ILE A 18 10.56 6.39 -1.92
C ILE A 18 10.00 5.99 -3.28
N ASP A 19 9.09 5.01 -3.30
CA ASP A 19 8.51 4.46 -4.52
C ASP A 19 7.14 3.83 -4.27
N VAL A 20 6.29 3.87 -5.29
CA VAL A 20 5.02 3.16 -5.32
C VAL A 20 4.88 2.45 -6.67
N SER A 21 4.71 1.13 -6.64
CA SER A 21 4.52 0.34 -7.84
C SER A 21 3.18 -0.41 -7.81
N PHE A 22 2.41 -0.24 -8.88
CA PHE A 22 1.19 -0.99 -9.15
C PHE A 22 1.48 -2.06 -10.20
N SER A 23 1.05 -3.29 -9.95
CA SER A 23 1.11 -4.37 -10.93
C SER A 23 -0.19 -5.17 -10.96
N SER A 24 -0.55 -5.62 -12.16
CA SER A 24 -1.66 -6.55 -12.37
C SER A 24 -1.10 -7.84 -12.94
N LYS A 25 -1.40 -8.97 -12.29
CA LYS A 25 -0.91 -10.30 -12.68
C LYS A 25 -2.11 -11.17 -13.07
N ILE A 26 -1.96 -11.88 -14.19
CA ILE A 26 -2.87 -12.94 -14.62
C ILE A 26 -2.05 -14.23 -14.55
N PRO A 27 -2.50 -15.29 -13.84
CA PRO A 27 -1.77 -16.56 -13.75
C PRO A 27 -1.45 -17.13 -15.14
N GLU A 28 -0.21 -17.58 -15.34
CA GLU A 28 0.28 -18.11 -16.64
C GLU A 28 -0.46 -19.37 -17.12
N ASP A 29 -1.12 -20.11 -16.22
CA ASP A 29 -1.88 -21.32 -16.57
C ASP A 29 -3.20 -21.03 -17.31
N SER A 30 -3.45 -19.77 -17.65
CA SER A 30 -4.62 -19.34 -18.40
C SER A 30 -4.26 -19.05 -19.86
N PHE A 31 -4.50 -20.03 -20.74
CA PHE A 31 -4.35 -19.90 -22.20
C PHE A 31 -5.37 -18.95 -22.86
N ALA A 32 -6.22 -18.28 -22.07
CA ALA A 32 -7.17 -17.25 -22.48
C ALA A 32 -7.18 -16.13 -21.44
N ARG A 33 -7.78 -14.96 -21.77
CA ARG A 33 -7.98 -13.84 -20.84
C ARG A 33 -8.81 -14.31 -19.64
N SER A 34 -8.17 -14.78 -18.58
CA SER A 34 -8.81 -15.34 -17.39
C SER A 34 -9.42 -14.25 -16.53
N SER A 35 -10.51 -14.58 -15.84
CA SER A 35 -11.13 -13.75 -14.80
C SER A 35 -10.28 -13.65 -13.53
N ASP A 36 -9.25 -14.48 -13.39
CA ASP A 36 -8.37 -14.49 -12.22
C ASP A 36 -7.31 -13.40 -12.32
N ILE A 37 -7.73 -12.16 -12.10
CA ILE A 37 -6.84 -10.99 -12.07
C ILE A 37 -6.41 -10.71 -10.64
N GLU A 38 -5.11 -10.55 -10.41
CA GLU A 38 -4.55 -10.09 -9.14
C GLU A 38 -4.02 -8.67 -9.28
N ALA A 39 -4.53 -7.75 -8.45
CA ALA A 39 -3.99 -6.41 -8.32
C ALA A 39 -3.07 -6.33 -7.10
N GLU A 40 -1.82 -5.93 -7.31
CA GLU A 40 -0.77 -5.82 -6.30
C GLU A 40 -0.23 -4.39 -6.27
N LEU A 41 -0.09 -3.83 -5.07
CA LEU A 41 0.44 -2.50 -4.83
C LEU A 41 1.59 -2.61 -3.82
N VAL A 42 2.76 -2.10 -4.18
CA VAL A 42 3.94 -2.08 -3.32
C VAL A 42 4.28 -0.64 -2.98
N ILE A 43 4.34 -0.33 -1.70
CA ILE A 43 4.69 1.00 -1.17
C ILE A 43 6.01 0.88 -0.42
N ARG A 44 6.96 1.74 -0.76
CA ARG A 44 8.25 1.85 -0.06
C ARG A 44 8.40 3.26 0.49
N GLY A 45 8.75 3.36 1.76
CA GLY A 45 8.94 4.65 2.42
C GLY A 45 10.07 4.62 3.44
N LYS A 46 10.53 5.80 3.81
CA LYS A 46 11.53 6.01 4.86
C LYS A 46 10.83 6.27 6.19
N VAL A 47 11.46 5.80 7.27
CA VAL A 47 11.07 6.07 8.66
C VAL A 47 12.21 6.85 9.29
N SER A 48 12.18 8.18 9.22
CA SER A 48 13.20 8.99 9.90
C SER A 48 12.99 9.00 11.42
N PHE A 49 14.11 9.03 12.15
CA PHE A 49 14.12 9.07 13.63
C PHE A 49 14.19 10.49 14.20
N ASP A 50 14.15 11.51 13.34
CA ASP A 50 14.08 12.91 13.73
C ASP A 50 12.84 13.18 14.60
N ALA A 51 13.01 13.98 15.65
CA ALA A 51 11.93 14.32 16.58
C ALA A 51 10.74 15.02 15.90
N ASP A 52 11.01 15.80 14.85
CA ASP A 52 10.01 16.51 14.07
C ASP A 52 9.18 15.60 13.14
N LYS A 53 9.63 14.35 12.90
CA LYS A 53 9.01 13.39 11.99
C LYS A 53 8.37 12.21 12.72
N LEU A 54 7.87 12.46 13.93
CA LEU A 54 7.21 11.44 14.76
C LEU A 54 6.06 10.73 14.02
N PHE A 55 5.35 11.46 13.16
CA PHE A 55 4.23 10.93 12.38
C PHE A 55 4.60 9.69 11.55
N MET A 56 5.76 9.68 10.88
CA MET A 56 6.18 8.53 10.06
C MET A 56 6.44 7.29 10.90
N ARG A 57 6.89 7.45 12.15
CA ARG A 57 7.12 6.35 13.09
C ARG A 57 5.79 5.75 13.57
N ASP A 58 4.81 6.60 13.87
CA ASP A 58 3.48 6.15 14.27
C ASP A 58 2.72 5.51 13.10
N ALA A 59 2.89 6.03 11.89
CA ALA A 59 2.34 5.45 10.68
C ALA A 59 2.95 4.06 10.38
N ALA A 60 4.27 3.94 10.42
CA ALA A 60 4.98 2.67 10.26
C ALA A 60 4.52 1.63 11.30
N LYS A 61 4.42 2.04 12.56
CA LYS A 61 3.88 1.20 13.64
C LYS A 61 2.43 0.76 13.37
N SER A 62 1.57 1.66 12.90
CA SER A 62 0.16 1.34 12.60
C SER A 62 0.04 0.36 11.43
N MET A 63 0.87 0.51 10.40
CA MET A 63 0.95 -0.45 9.28
C MET A 63 1.48 -1.82 9.75
N ALA A 64 2.49 -1.84 10.63
CA ALA A 64 3.00 -3.06 11.23
C ALA A 64 1.92 -3.79 12.04
N VAL A 65 1.11 -3.06 12.81
CA VAL A 65 -0.03 -3.63 13.55
C VAL A 65 -1.09 -4.18 12.59
N TRP A 66 -1.41 -3.44 11.52
CA TRP A 66 -2.35 -3.91 10.52
C TRP A 66 -1.88 -5.20 9.83
N ALA A 67 -0.58 -5.34 9.56
CA ALA A 67 0.00 -6.55 8.98
C ALA A 67 -0.14 -7.81 9.85
N LEU A 68 -0.37 -7.64 11.17
CA LEU A 68 -0.61 -8.74 12.11
C LEU A 68 -2.10 -9.12 12.22
N VAL A 69 -3.00 -8.35 11.61
CA VAL A 69 -4.44 -8.64 11.64
C VAL A 69 -4.72 -9.86 10.79
N LYS A 70 -5.38 -10.86 11.39
CA LYS A 70 -5.69 -12.12 10.71
C LYS A 70 -6.77 -11.93 9.64
N PRO A 71 -6.72 -12.69 8.53
CA PRO A 71 -7.64 -12.52 7.40
C PRO A 71 -9.11 -12.82 7.74
N GLU A 72 -9.40 -13.53 8.84
CA GLU A 72 -10.79 -13.77 9.26
C GLU A 72 -11.45 -12.52 9.86
N SER A 73 -10.67 -11.51 10.24
CA SER A 73 -11.21 -10.23 10.73
C SER A 73 -11.57 -9.32 9.57
N ALA A 74 -12.72 -8.62 9.69
CA ALA A 74 -13.07 -7.54 8.77
C ALA A 74 -12.02 -6.42 8.76
N ASP A 75 -11.30 -6.23 9.87
CA ASP A 75 -10.25 -5.22 10.00
C ASP A 75 -8.99 -5.52 9.16
N ALA A 76 -8.84 -6.74 8.63
CA ALA A 76 -7.76 -7.08 7.71
C ALA A 76 -7.90 -6.37 6.36
N TYR A 77 -9.12 -5.95 6.00
CA TYR A 77 -9.44 -5.35 4.72
C TYR A 77 -9.67 -3.85 4.87
N LYS A 78 -8.78 -3.05 4.31
CA LYS A 78 -8.87 -1.59 4.35
C LYS A 78 -8.99 -1.00 2.95
N LYS A 79 -9.64 0.17 2.89
CA LYS A 79 -9.63 1.00 1.69
C LYS A 79 -8.28 1.70 1.60
N VAL A 80 -7.60 1.58 0.46
CA VAL A 80 -6.31 2.21 0.20
C VAL A 80 -6.42 3.07 -1.05
N THR A 81 -6.08 4.34 -0.93
CA THR A 81 -6.04 5.29 -2.04
C THR A 81 -4.62 5.82 -2.19
N VAL A 82 -4.05 5.69 -3.37
CA VAL A 82 -2.75 6.26 -3.75
C VAL A 82 -2.98 7.29 -4.83
N GLU A 83 -2.52 8.51 -4.58
CA GLU A 83 -2.49 9.59 -5.55
C GLU A 83 -1.05 9.94 -5.88
N TYR A 84 -0.67 9.76 -7.14
CA TYR A 84 0.56 10.28 -7.70
C TYR A 84 0.30 11.67 -8.30
N GLN A 85 0.81 12.69 -7.63
CA GLN A 85 0.63 14.09 -8.02
C GLN A 85 1.78 14.52 -8.92
N HIS A 86 1.51 14.47 -10.23
CA HIS A 86 2.42 14.93 -11.28
C HIS A 86 1.71 15.92 -12.20
N ALA A 87 2.41 16.99 -12.58
CA ALA A 87 1.82 18.12 -13.32
C ALA A 87 1.19 17.72 -14.67
N THR A 88 1.78 16.74 -15.35
CA THR A 88 1.37 16.35 -16.72
C THR A 88 0.65 15.01 -16.78
N ALA A 89 0.74 14.20 -15.73
CA ALA A 89 0.25 12.82 -15.71
C ALA A 89 -0.07 12.39 -14.28
N PRO A 90 -1.08 13.01 -13.65
CA PRO A 90 -1.56 12.52 -12.37
C PRO A 90 -2.11 11.11 -12.52
N ARG A 91 -2.00 10.31 -11.48
CA ARG A 91 -2.57 8.96 -11.45
C ARG A 91 -3.12 8.68 -10.07
N LYS A 92 -4.31 8.13 -9.98
CA LYS A 92 -4.92 7.69 -8.73
C LYS A 92 -5.28 6.21 -8.82
N TYR A 93 -4.95 5.48 -7.76
CA TYR A 93 -5.30 4.08 -7.58
C TYR A 93 -6.11 3.95 -6.31
N GLU A 94 -7.27 3.33 -6.39
CA GLU A 94 -8.13 3.06 -5.24
C GLU A 94 -8.40 1.57 -5.13
N PHE A 95 -8.09 0.99 -3.98
CA PHE A 95 -8.33 -0.40 -3.62
C PHE A 95 -9.38 -0.40 -2.52
N SER A 96 -10.57 -0.92 -2.79
CA SER A 96 -11.67 -0.93 -1.81
C SER A 96 -11.45 -1.90 -0.64
N HIS A 97 -10.77 -3.02 -0.87
CA HIS A 97 -10.59 -4.11 0.10
C HIS A 97 -9.16 -4.66 -0.03
N ALA A 98 -8.18 -3.80 0.20
CA ALA A 98 -6.79 -4.20 0.24
C ALA A 98 -6.50 -4.95 1.54
N PHE A 99 -5.64 -5.96 1.46
CA PHE A 99 -5.08 -6.64 2.62
C PHE A 99 -3.56 -6.69 2.51
N VAL A 100 -2.88 -6.80 3.66
CA VAL A 100 -1.43 -6.89 3.72
C VAL A 100 -0.99 -8.30 3.33
N VAL A 101 -0.12 -8.40 2.32
CA VAL A 101 0.55 -9.64 1.93
C VAL A 101 1.86 -9.79 2.69
N SER A 102 2.62 -8.70 2.77
CA SER A 102 3.84 -8.64 3.56
C SER A 102 4.13 -7.22 4.02
N TYR A 103 4.74 -7.13 5.19
CA TYR A 103 5.27 -5.89 5.73
C TYR A 103 6.68 -6.17 6.25
N GLN A 104 7.64 -5.34 5.84
CA GLN A 104 9.03 -5.46 6.26
C GLN A 104 9.57 -4.09 6.64
N GLU A 105 10.29 -4.02 7.75
CA GLU A 105 11.02 -2.83 8.17
C GLU A 105 12.48 -3.17 8.36
N GLN A 106 13.35 -2.25 7.96
CA GLN A 106 14.77 -2.31 8.22
C GLN A 106 15.21 -1.02 8.88
N PHE A 107 15.93 -1.13 9.98
CA PHE A 107 16.41 0.01 10.73
C PHE A 107 17.94 0.02 10.76
N THR A 108 18.49 1.20 10.54
CA THR A 108 19.90 1.52 10.76
C THR A 108 20.02 2.34 12.04
N LYS A 109 21.23 2.81 12.37
CA LYS A 109 21.44 3.66 13.56
C LYS A 109 20.78 5.03 13.45
N THR A 110 20.52 5.51 12.22
CA THR A 110 20.08 6.89 11.97
C THR A 110 18.72 6.97 11.28
N ASP A 111 18.32 5.94 10.55
CA ASP A 111 17.11 5.92 9.74
C ASP A 111 16.52 4.51 9.63
N GLY A 112 15.24 4.41 9.27
CA GLY A 112 14.60 3.18 8.84
C GLY A 112 13.99 3.27 7.45
N GLU A 113 13.65 2.12 6.89
CA GLU A 113 12.85 1.98 5.68
C GLU A 113 11.80 0.89 5.88
N PHE A 114 10.63 1.06 5.26
CA PHE A 114 9.58 0.05 5.25
C PHE A 114 9.18 -0.31 3.82
N VAL A 115 8.73 -1.55 3.66
CA VAL A 115 8.13 -2.09 2.44
C VAL A 115 6.80 -2.72 2.81
N LEU A 116 5.72 -2.17 2.28
CA LEU A 116 4.36 -2.67 2.43
C LEU A 116 3.87 -3.23 1.08
N VAL A 117 3.52 -4.51 1.05
CA VAL A 117 2.92 -5.17 -0.12
C VAL A 117 1.46 -5.44 0.16
N LEU A 118 0.61 -4.89 -0.70
CA LEU A 118 -0.84 -4.98 -0.62
C LEU A 118 -1.40 -5.72 -1.82
N LYS A 119 -2.49 -6.46 -1.61
CA LYS A 119 -3.31 -7.01 -2.68
C LYS A 119 -4.78 -6.69 -2.46
N GLN A 120 -5.53 -6.55 -3.56
CA GLN A 120 -6.98 -6.49 -3.50
C GLN A 120 -7.55 -7.90 -3.30
N LYS A 121 -8.59 -8.02 -2.47
CA LYS A 121 -9.36 -9.26 -2.33
C LYS A 121 -9.96 -9.69 -3.68
N LYS A 122 -9.73 -10.94 -4.10
CA LYS A 122 -10.11 -11.44 -5.44
C LYS A 122 -11.61 -11.35 -5.74
N ASP A 123 -12.47 -11.66 -4.77
CA ASP A 123 -13.93 -11.53 -4.87
C ASP A 123 -14.43 -10.07 -4.97
N ARG A 124 -13.53 -9.10 -4.81
CA ARG A 124 -13.81 -7.66 -4.89
C ARG A 124 -12.87 -6.95 -5.88
N ILE A 125 -12.39 -7.65 -6.90
CA ILE A 125 -11.44 -7.07 -7.87
C ILE A 125 -12.04 -5.88 -8.63
N ASP A 126 -13.35 -5.88 -8.89
CA ASP A 126 -14.10 -4.79 -9.52
C ASP A 126 -14.10 -3.50 -8.67
N GLY A 127 -13.72 -3.61 -7.39
CA GLY A 127 -13.56 -2.47 -6.50
C GLY A 127 -12.18 -1.81 -6.57
N VAL A 128 -11.38 -2.11 -7.61
CA VAL A 128 -10.16 -1.37 -7.94
C VAL A 128 -10.51 -0.28 -8.96
N VAL A 129 -10.26 0.97 -8.62
CA VAL A 129 -10.50 2.13 -9.50
C VAL A 129 -9.16 2.78 -9.85
N ILE A 130 -8.95 3.08 -11.14
CA ILE A 130 -7.74 3.73 -11.65
C ILE A 130 -8.16 4.97 -12.45
N GLU A 131 -7.66 6.13 -12.07
CA GLU A 131 -7.93 7.43 -12.71
C GLU A 131 -6.61 8.06 -13.17
#